data_AF-A0A2D7CAJ1-F1
#
_entry.id   AF-A0A2D7CAJ1-F1
#
_cell.length_a   1.000
_cell.length_b   1.000
_cell.length_c   1.000
_cell.angle_alpha   90.00
_cell.angle_beta   90.00
_cell.angle_gamma   90.00
#
_symmetry.space_group_name_H-M   'P 1'
#
loop_
_entity.id
_entity.type
_entity.pdbx_description
1 polymer ?
#
loop_
_entity_poly.entity_id
_entity_poly.type
_entity_poly.pdbx_seq_one_letter_code
_entity_poly.pdbx_strand_id
1 'polypeptide(L)'
;AGKRLALSPESMRQRLWAPETPDGRGGRFPGGSFHPMRAIHVGLPTFAENRGMWRVRQEGLPVLNRHGSLDALEVDLPVVKRLLAGEALEVDDLPQSVEPGSTLLQVEHPSGSATIPVWVQAKVTLMLDDVERRMLALRLFDRSLLEEEE
;
A
#
# COMPACT_ATOMS: atom_id res chain seq x y z
N ALA A 1 -3.04 -42.59 13.00
CA ALA A 1 -2.40 -41.41 12.38
C ALA A 1 -2.90 -41.27 10.95
N GLY A 2 -3.69 -40.23 10.65
CA GLY A 2 -4.24 -40.03 9.31
C GLY A 2 -3.17 -39.53 8.35
N LYS A 3 -2.93 -40.24 7.24
CA LYS A 3 -2.06 -39.78 6.16
C LYS A 3 -2.78 -38.62 5.45
N ARG A 4 -2.26 -37.40 5.59
CA ARG A 4 -2.74 -36.25 4.84
C ARG A 4 -2.32 -36.41 3.38
N LEU A 5 -3.30 -36.40 2.47
CA LEU A 5 -3.05 -36.34 1.03
C LEU A 5 -3.18 -34.89 0.60
N ALA A 6 -2.12 -34.32 0.04
CA ALA A 6 -2.14 -33.01 -0.60
C ALA A 6 -2.26 -33.20 -2.11
N LEU A 7 -3.22 -32.52 -2.73
CA LEU A 7 -3.36 -32.45 -4.18
C LEU A 7 -2.74 -31.14 -4.66
N SER A 8 -1.92 -31.21 -5.71
CA SER A 8 -1.31 -30.03 -6.32
C SER A 8 -1.40 -30.10 -7.85
N PRO A 9 -1.35 -28.94 -8.54
CA PRO A 9 -1.25 -28.90 -9.98
C PRO A 9 0.07 -29.52 -10.48
N GLU A 10 0.04 -30.07 -11.69
CA GLU A 10 1.22 -30.64 -12.36
C GLU A 10 2.38 -29.63 -12.48
N SER A 11 2.07 -28.34 -12.64
CA SER A 11 3.06 -27.26 -12.67
C SER A 11 3.87 -27.17 -11.37
N MET A 12 3.28 -27.52 -10.22
CA MET A 12 3.97 -27.55 -8.94
C MET A 12 5.03 -28.65 -8.92
N ARG A 13 4.72 -29.84 -9.49
CA ARG A 13 5.68 -30.92 -9.65
C ARG A 13 6.84 -30.48 -10.54
N GLN A 14 6.53 -29.89 -11.70
CA GLN A 14 7.53 -29.53 -12.70
C GLN A 14 8.43 -28.37 -12.28
N ARG A 15 7.90 -27.41 -11.50
CA ARG A 15 8.62 -26.18 -11.13
C ARG A 15 9.24 -26.22 -9.74
N LEU A 16 8.67 -26.99 -8.81
CA LEU A 16 9.06 -26.97 -7.39
C LEU A 16 9.55 -28.32 -6.84
N TRP A 17 9.29 -29.44 -7.51
CA TRP A 17 9.71 -30.77 -7.01
C TRP A 17 10.73 -31.43 -7.90
N ALA A 18 10.47 -31.51 -9.21
CA ALA A 18 11.32 -32.21 -10.17
C ALA A 18 12.71 -31.57 -10.44
N PRO A 19 12.87 -30.23 -10.49
CA PRO A 19 14.14 -29.64 -10.89
C PRO A 19 15.16 -29.62 -9.74
N GLU A 20 16.44 -29.68 -10.10
CA GLU A 20 17.54 -29.43 -9.18
C GLU A 20 17.66 -27.91 -8.93
N THR A 21 17.81 -27.50 -7.66
CA THR A 21 17.79 -26.07 -7.27
C THR A 21 19.09 -25.67 -6.55
N PRO A 22 19.71 -24.52 -6.88
CA PRO A 22 20.87 -24.03 -6.13
C PRO A 22 20.56 -23.75 -4.65
N ASP A 23 21.48 -24.10 -3.75
CA ASP A 23 21.30 -23.87 -2.30
C ASP A 23 21.81 -22.50 -1.78
N GLY A 24 22.37 -21.69 -2.69
CA GLY A 24 22.96 -20.38 -2.36
C GLY A 24 24.32 -20.43 -1.68
N ARG A 25 24.91 -21.63 -1.45
CA ARG A 25 26.23 -21.86 -0.83
C ARG A 25 27.20 -22.60 -1.76
N GLY A 26 26.88 -22.66 -3.05
CA GLY A 26 27.66 -23.37 -4.06
C GLY A 26 27.29 -24.84 -4.23
N GLY A 27 26.30 -25.33 -3.46
CA GLY A 27 25.73 -26.66 -3.59
C GLY A 27 24.39 -26.65 -4.34
N ARG A 28 23.76 -27.82 -4.41
CA ARG A 28 22.48 -28.04 -5.08
C ARG A 28 21.59 -28.97 -4.27
N PHE A 29 20.30 -28.65 -4.22
CA PHE A 29 19.26 -29.55 -3.76
C PHE A 29 18.88 -30.48 -4.91
N PRO A 30 18.90 -31.81 -4.69
CA PRO A 30 18.54 -32.76 -5.73
C PRO A 30 17.07 -32.61 -6.12
N GLY A 31 16.78 -32.81 -7.41
CA GLY A 31 15.41 -32.95 -7.88
C GLY A 31 14.70 -34.11 -7.19
N GLY A 32 13.39 -34.01 -7.05
CA GLY A 32 12.57 -34.96 -6.31
C GLY A 32 12.71 -34.83 -4.79
N SER A 33 13.07 -33.65 -4.29
CA SER A 33 13.17 -33.36 -2.86
C SER A 33 12.55 -31.99 -2.52
N PHE A 34 12.18 -31.80 -1.26
CA PHE A 34 11.64 -30.52 -0.81
C PHE A 34 12.80 -29.57 -0.51
N HIS A 35 12.82 -28.44 -1.21
CA HIS A 35 13.81 -27.39 -0.98
C HIS A 35 13.17 -26.11 -0.40
N PRO A 36 13.85 -25.40 0.53
CA PRO A 36 13.36 -24.14 1.06
C PRO A 36 13.05 -23.15 -0.07
N MET A 37 11.83 -22.61 -0.09
CA MET A 37 11.44 -21.60 -1.06
C MET A 37 11.62 -20.20 -0.48
N ARG A 38 12.20 -19.29 -1.27
CA ARG A 38 12.18 -17.87 -0.94
C ARG A 38 10.82 -17.30 -1.35
N ALA A 39 9.97 -17.01 -0.38
CA ALA A 39 8.77 -16.22 -0.63
C ALA A 39 9.20 -14.79 -1.02
N ILE A 40 8.89 -14.37 -2.24
CA ILE A 40 9.17 -13.00 -2.72
C ILE A 40 8.10 -12.03 -2.19
N HIS A 41 6.87 -12.52 -2.05
CA HIS A 41 5.73 -11.76 -1.56
C HIS A 41 4.81 -12.70 -0.77
N VAL A 42 4.39 -12.29 0.42
CA VAL A 42 3.39 -12.98 1.24
C VAL A 42 2.24 -12.01 1.53
N GLY A 43 1.05 -12.32 1.02
CA GLY A 43 -0.15 -11.52 1.27
C GLY A 43 -0.14 -10.16 0.54
N LEU A 44 -0.78 -9.16 1.15
CA LEU A 44 -0.84 -7.78 0.69
C LEU A 44 -0.21 -6.89 1.78
N PRO A 45 0.87 -6.14 1.49
CA PRO A 45 1.48 -5.24 2.46
C PRO A 45 0.49 -4.11 2.79
N THR A 46 -0.03 -4.12 4.01
CA THR A 46 -1.05 -3.16 4.45
C THR A 46 -0.45 -2.05 5.32
N PHE A 47 0.55 -2.40 6.13
CA PHE A 47 1.26 -1.46 7.00
C PHE A 47 2.77 -1.59 6.81
N ALA A 48 3.47 -0.47 6.96
CA ALA A 48 4.92 -0.43 7.05
C ALA A 48 5.34 0.30 8.33
N GLU A 49 6.25 -0.28 9.09
CA GLU A 49 6.83 0.40 10.25
C GLU A 49 8.02 1.26 9.81
N ASN A 50 8.11 2.48 10.32
CA ASN A 50 9.31 3.30 10.21
C ASN A 50 9.53 4.07 11.52
N ARG A 51 10.69 3.84 12.18
CA ARG A 51 11.08 4.50 13.43
C ARG A 51 10.00 4.42 14.52
N GLY A 52 9.38 3.25 14.70
CA GLY A 52 8.34 3.02 15.71
C GLY A 52 6.94 3.54 15.34
N MET A 53 6.75 4.10 14.13
CA MET A 53 5.44 4.53 13.64
C MET A 53 4.95 3.63 12.52
N TRP A 54 3.69 3.20 12.63
CA TRP A 54 3.00 2.45 11.59
C TRP A 54 2.45 3.38 10.53
N ARG A 55 2.65 3.01 9.27
CA ARG A 55 2.20 3.73 8.09
C ARG A 55 1.26 2.86 7.30
N VAL A 56 0.07 3.36 7.02
CA VAL A 56 -0.87 2.68 6.12
C VAL A 56 -0.35 2.79 4.69
N ARG A 57 -0.32 1.68 3.96
CA ARG A 57 -0.03 1.67 2.52
C ARG A 57 -1.32 1.85 1.73
N GLN A 58 -1.28 2.65 0.67
CA GLN A 58 -2.44 2.87 -0.19
C GLN A 58 -2.96 1.55 -0.77
N GLU A 59 -2.07 0.61 -1.12
CA GLU A 59 -2.38 -0.74 -1.58
C GLU A 59 -3.30 -1.51 -0.61
N GLY A 60 -3.18 -1.25 0.69
CA GLY A 60 -3.96 -1.88 1.74
C GLY A 60 -5.31 -1.21 2.03
N LEU A 61 -5.49 0.07 1.64
CA LEU A 61 -6.71 0.83 1.94
C LEU A 61 -8.00 0.17 1.45
N PRO A 62 -8.07 -0.41 0.22
CA PRO A 62 -9.30 -1.08 -0.23
C PRO A 62 -9.70 -2.27 0.64
N VAL A 63 -8.73 -2.96 1.24
CA VAL A 63 -8.99 -4.07 2.17
C VAL A 63 -9.44 -3.51 3.51
N LEU A 64 -8.73 -2.51 4.04
CA LEU A 64 -9.08 -1.86 5.30
C LEU A 64 -10.49 -1.25 5.29
N ASN A 65 -10.88 -0.55 4.22
CA ASN A 65 -12.21 0.04 4.06
C ASN A 65 -13.34 -1.00 4.05
N ARG A 66 -13.06 -2.27 3.74
CA ARG A 66 -14.07 -3.35 3.79
C ARG A 66 -14.27 -3.91 5.20
N HIS A 67 -13.31 -3.70 6.10
CA HIS A 67 -13.31 -4.31 7.43
C HIS A 67 -13.77 -3.37 8.55
N GLY A 68 -14.06 -2.09 8.25
CA GLY A 68 -14.65 -1.15 9.20
C GLY A 68 -14.38 0.31 8.84
N SER A 69 -14.82 1.22 9.72
CA SER A 69 -14.44 2.64 9.66
C SER A 69 -12.97 2.78 10.08
N LEU A 70 -12.15 3.28 9.17
CA LEU A 70 -10.82 3.76 9.53
C LEU A 70 -10.97 5.02 10.37
N ASP A 71 -10.12 5.18 11.38
CA ASP A 71 -9.97 6.46 12.06
C ASP A 71 -9.33 7.44 11.08
N ALA A 72 -10.19 8.20 10.41
CA ALA A 72 -9.83 9.10 9.33
C ALA A 72 -10.42 10.48 9.61
N LEU A 73 -9.60 11.49 9.37
CA LEU A 73 -9.99 12.88 9.49
C LEU A 73 -10.79 13.30 8.27
N GLU A 74 -12.05 13.67 8.46
CA GLU A 74 -12.86 14.26 7.39
C GLU A 74 -12.29 15.63 7.00
N VAL A 75 -12.08 15.84 5.69
CA VAL A 75 -11.57 17.08 5.11
C VAL A 75 -12.34 17.46 3.87
N ASP A 76 -12.32 18.75 3.55
CA ASP A 76 -12.93 19.25 2.33
C ASP A 76 -12.07 18.96 1.10
N LEU A 77 -12.74 18.82 -0.06
CA LEU A 77 -12.10 18.57 -1.34
C LEU A 77 -10.97 19.56 -1.72
N PRO A 78 -11.01 20.87 -1.37
CA PRO A 78 -9.91 21.79 -1.63
C PRO A 78 -8.60 21.41 -0.92
N VAL A 79 -8.65 20.84 0.28
CA VAL A 79 -7.47 20.37 1.01
C VAL A 79 -6.79 19.25 0.24
N VAL A 80 -7.58 18.26 -0.20
CA VAL A 80 -7.09 17.13 -1.00
C VAL A 80 -6.56 17.58 -2.35
N LYS A 81 -7.20 18.57 -2.99
CA LYS A 81 -6.74 19.13 -4.26
C LYS A 81 -5.35 19.77 -4.14
N ARG A 82 -5.10 20.56 -3.08
CA ARG A 82 -3.80 21.20 -2.82
C ARG A 82 -2.70 20.15 -2.59
N LEU A 83 -2.98 19.16 -1.76
CA LEU A 83 -2.08 18.01 -1.54
C LEU A 83 -1.75 17.27 -2.85
N LEU A 84 -2.77 16.97 -3.65
CA LEU A 84 -2.60 16.31 -4.96
C LEU A 84 -1.95 17.21 -6.02
N ALA A 85 -1.91 18.53 -5.81
CA ALA A 85 -1.12 19.48 -6.60
C ALA A 85 0.35 19.57 -6.13
N GLY A 86 0.68 18.97 -4.97
CA GLY A 86 2.06 18.77 -4.51
C GLY A 86 2.45 19.75 -3.43
N GLU A 87 1.48 20.51 -2.95
CA GLU A 87 1.65 21.44 -1.86
C GLU A 87 1.87 20.70 -0.54
N ALA A 88 2.86 21.15 0.23
CA ALA A 88 3.04 20.76 1.62
C ALA A 88 2.26 21.74 2.51
N LEU A 89 1.11 21.30 3.03
CA LEU A 89 0.19 22.13 3.79
C LEU A 89 0.71 22.42 5.20
N GLU A 90 0.30 23.55 5.78
CA GLU A 90 0.47 23.76 7.22
C GLU A 90 -0.47 22.83 8.01
N VAL A 91 -0.12 22.50 9.25
CA VAL A 91 -1.01 21.70 10.11
C VAL A 91 -2.33 22.43 10.37
N ASP A 92 -2.29 23.77 10.44
CA ASP A 92 -3.47 24.63 10.62
C ASP A 92 -4.39 24.69 9.39
N ASP A 93 -3.95 24.17 8.23
CA ASP A 93 -4.83 23.99 7.06
C ASP A 93 -5.83 22.82 7.27
N LEU A 94 -5.62 21.98 8.29
CA LEU A 94 -6.54 20.89 8.63
C LEU A 94 -7.68 21.37 9.53
N PRO A 95 -8.89 20.79 9.42
CA PRO A 95 -10.06 21.26 10.15
C PRO A 95 -9.99 21.03 11.68
N GLN A 96 -9.09 20.16 12.14
CA GLN A 96 -8.80 19.98 13.56
C GLN A 96 -7.33 19.58 13.77
N SER A 97 -6.85 19.75 15.00
CA SER A 97 -5.50 19.35 15.39
C SER A 97 -5.34 17.83 15.29
N VAL A 98 -4.21 17.40 14.74
CA VAL A 98 -3.90 15.98 14.54
C VAL A 98 -2.53 15.69 15.13
N GLU A 99 -2.39 14.52 15.74
CA GLU A 99 -1.12 14.05 16.27
C GLU A 99 -0.09 13.90 15.14
N PRO A 100 1.19 14.20 15.39
CA PRO A 100 2.25 13.96 14.43
C PRO A 100 2.36 12.47 14.06
N GLY A 101 2.55 12.18 12.78
CA GLY A 101 2.74 10.82 12.27
C GLY A 101 1.87 10.51 11.06
N SER A 102 1.54 9.22 10.89
CA SER A 102 0.69 8.74 9.81
C SER A 102 -0.78 9.02 10.15
N THR A 103 -1.45 9.82 9.33
CA THR A 103 -2.88 10.12 9.46
C THR A 103 -3.60 9.72 8.18
N LEU A 104 -4.87 9.34 8.29
CA LEU A 104 -5.75 9.16 7.14
C LEU A 104 -6.67 10.37 7.01
N LEU A 105 -6.77 10.92 5.81
CA LEU A 105 -7.78 11.90 5.45
C LEU A 105 -8.91 11.21 4.71
N GLN A 106 -10.15 11.58 5.01
CA GLN A 106 -11.33 11.15 4.28
C GLN A 106 -11.98 12.35 3.60
N VAL A 107 -12.30 12.21 2.32
CA VAL A 107 -13.00 13.23 1.55
C VAL A 107 -14.19 12.61 0.84
N GLU A 108 -15.32 13.30 0.89
CA GLU A 108 -16.49 12.96 0.09
C GLU A 108 -16.39 13.63 -1.29
N HIS A 109 -16.71 12.88 -2.35
CA HIS A 109 -16.66 13.36 -3.73
C HIS A 109 -17.81 12.72 -4.53
N PRO A 110 -18.38 13.39 -5.56
CA PRO A 110 -19.41 12.79 -6.40
C PRO A 110 -19.04 11.46 -7.07
N SER A 111 -17.74 11.19 -7.30
CA SER A 111 -17.25 9.89 -7.80
C SER A 111 -17.04 8.83 -6.71
N GLY A 112 -17.47 9.12 -5.48
CA GLY A 112 -17.34 8.30 -4.29
C GLY A 112 -16.27 8.81 -3.33
N SER A 113 -16.40 8.45 -2.06
CA SER A 113 -15.45 8.84 -1.02
C SER A 113 -14.02 8.36 -1.31
N ALA A 114 -13.04 9.06 -0.76
CA ALA A 114 -11.62 8.71 -0.86
C ALA A 114 -10.98 8.74 0.51
N THR A 115 -10.13 7.76 0.79
CA THR A 115 -9.23 7.75 1.94
C THR A 115 -7.81 7.97 1.43
N ILE A 116 -7.10 8.96 1.99
CA ILE A 116 -5.75 9.35 1.58
C ILE A 116 -4.82 9.29 2.79
N PRO A 117 -3.71 8.55 2.75
CA PRO A 117 -2.71 8.59 3.79
C PRO A 117 -1.81 9.83 3.65
N VAL A 118 -1.60 10.52 4.77
CA VAL A 118 -0.74 11.70 4.86
C VAL A 118 0.23 11.59 6.03
N TRP A 119 1.36 12.27 5.90
CA TRP A 119 2.33 12.43 6.97
C TRP A 119 2.15 13.81 7.59
N VAL A 120 1.92 13.86 8.90
CA VAL A 120 1.76 15.08 9.68
C VAL A 120 3.02 15.28 10.52
N GLN A 121 3.71 16.40 10.33
CA GLN A 121 4.78 16.84 11.22
C GLN A 121 4.76 18.38 11.32
N ALA A 122 5.80 19.08 10.85
CA ALA A 122 5.74 20.53 10.69
C ALA A 122 4.82 20.93 9.51
N LYS A 123 4.64 20.01 8.58
CA LYS A 123 3.81 20.12 7.39
C LYS A 123 3.00 18.85 7.21
N VAL A 124 1.93 18.94 6.41
CA VAL A 124 1.14 17.80 5.97
C VAL A 124 1.51 17.48 4.53
N THR A 125 1.97 16.26 4.27
CA THR A 125 2.36 15.80 2.94
C THR A 125 1.70 14.47 2.58
N LEU A 126 1.48 14.24 1.28
CA LEU A 126 0.96 12.96 0.80
C LEU A 126 1.95 11.83 1.03
N MET A 127 1.43 10.66 1.39
CA MET A 127 2.18 9.40 1.47
C MET A 127 1.88 8.51 0.26
N LEU A 128 1.79 9.13 -0.92
CA LEU A 128 1.52 8.48 -2.19
C LEU A 128 2.73 8.63 -3.12
N ASP A 129 3.00 7.61 -3.92
CA ASP A 129 3.92 7.77 -5.05
C ASP A 129 3.26 8.55 -6.21
N ASP A 130 4.04 8.91 -7.23
CA ASP A 130 3.56 9.72 -8.36
C ASP A 130 2.45 9.03 -9.16
N VAL A 131 2.50 7.70 -9.28
CA VAL A 131 1.50 6.92 -10.01
C VAL A 131 0.19 6.89 -9.23
N GLU A 132 0.27 6.59 -7.93
CA GLU A 132 -0.85 6.57 -7.00
C GLU A 132 -1.53 7.94 -6.92
N ARG A 133 -0.74 8.99 -6.76
CA ARG A 133 -1.19 10.38 -6.76
C ARG A 133 -1.88 10.76 -8.05
N ARG A 134 -1.29 10.41 -9.20
CA ARG A 134 -1.88 10.67 -10.53
C ARG A 134 -3.20 9.93 -10.71
N MET A 135 -3.26 8.65 -10.33
CA MET A 135 -4.49 7.86 -10.40
C MET A 135 -5.61 8.46 -9.54
N LEU A 136 -5.28 8.90 -8.33
CA LEU A 136 -6.26 9.52 -7.44
C LEU A 136 -6.72 10.89 -7.98
N ALA A 137 -5.80 11.70 -8.51
CA ALA A 137 -6.14 12.96 -9.15
C ALA A 137 -7.07 12.76 -10.36
N LEU A 138 -6.79 11.77 -11.20
CA LEU A 138 -7.66 11.40 -12.32
C LEU A 138 -9.05 10.97 -11.85
N ARG A 139 -9.15 10.16 -10.78
CA ARG A 139 -10.44 9.70 -10.24
C ARG A 139 -11.31 10.82 -9.67
N LEU A 140 -10.67 11.81 -9.03
CA LEU A 140 -11.38 12.88 -8.33
C LEU A 140 -11.57 14.14 -9.19
N PHE A 141 -10.72 14.39 -10.18
CA PHE A 141 -10.72 15.66 -10.94
C PHE A 141 -10.65 15.47 -12.46
N ASP A 142 -10.66 14.24 -12.96
CA ASP A 142 -10.57 13.90 -14.39
C ASP A 142 -9.30 14.44 -15.08
N ARG A 143 -8.26 14.78 -14.32
CA ARG A 143 -6.97 15.28 -14.83
C ARG A 143 -5.83 15.09 -13.83
N SER A 144 -4.59 15.17 -14.32
CA SER A 144 -3.42 15.34 -13.45
C SER A 144 -3.44 16.72 -12.78
N LEU A 145 -2.95 16.79 -11.54
CA LEU A 145 -2.76 18.05 -10.82
C LEU A 145 -1.29 18.38 -10.57
N LEU A 146 -0.38 17.49 -10.95
CA LEU A 146 1.04 17.82 -11.09
C LEU A 146 1.19 18.69 -12.34
N GLU A 147 1.86 19.82 -12.20
CA GLU A 147 2.38 20.56 -13.35
C GLU A 147 3.33 19.62 -14.10
N GLU A 148 3.11 19.45 -15.40
CA GLU A 148 4.12 18.82 -16.25
C GLU A 148 5.31 19.79 -16.26
N GLU A 149 6.45 19.39 -15.68
CA GLU A 149 7.71 20.13 -15.89
C GLU A 149 7.94 20.20 -17.40
N GLU A 150 7.84 21.40 -17.95
CA GLU A 150 8.18 21.74 -19.35
C GLU A 150 9.66 21.50 -19.65
#